data_AF-G1K090-F1
#
_entry.id   AF-G1K090-F1
#
_cell.length_a   1.000
_cell.length_b   1.000
_cell.length_c   1.000
_cell.angle_alpha   90.00
_cell.angle_beta   90.00
_cell.angle_gamma   90.00
#
_symmetry.space_group_name_H-M   'P 1'
#
loop_
_entity.id
_entity.type
_entity.pdbx_description
1 polymer ?
#
loop_
_entity_poly.entity_id
_entity_poly.type
_entity_poly.pdbx_seq_one_letter_code
_entity_poly.pdbx_strand_id
1 'polypeptide(L)'
;MGRMHAPGKGISQSALPYRRSVPTWLKLSAEDVKEQIFKLAKKGLTPSQIGVILRDSHGVAQVRFVTGNKILRIMKAMGLAPDLPEDLYFL
;
A
#
# COMPACT_ATOMS: atom_id res chain seq x y z
N MET A 1 -8.03 10.52 -18.64
CA MET A 1 -7.67 11.46 -17.56
C MET A 1 -6.64 12.41 -18.16
N GLY A 2 -6.77 13.73 -18.01
CA GLY A 2 -5.76 14.66 -18.56
C GLY A 2 -4.47 14.62 -17.73
N ARG A 3 -3.32 14.96 -18.33
CA ARG A 3 -2.10 15.26 -17.55
C ARG A 3 -2.22 16.68 -17.00
N MET A 4 -1.83 16.90 -15.75
CA MET A 4 -2.01 18.21 -15.08
C MET A 4 -1.23 19.34 -15.76
N HIS A 5 0.05 19.09 -16.08
CA HIS A 5 0.94 20.09 -16.70
C HIS A 5 1.35 19.73 -18.14
N ALA A 6 0.58 18.88 -18.83
CA ALA A 6 0.87 18.47 -20.21
C ALA A 6 -0.42 18.19 -21.00
N PRO A 7 -0.43 18.35 -22.34
CA PRO A 7 -1.64 18.15 -23.16
C PRO A 7 -2.03 16.68 -23.39
N GLY A 8 -1.33 15.72 -22.77
CA GLY A 8 -1.55 14.28 -22.95
C GLY A 8 -2.87 13.78 -22.36
N LYS A 9 -3.48 12.78 -23.01
CA LYS A 9 -4.79 12.19 -22.64
C LYS A 9 -4.72 10.70 -22.21
N GLY A 10 -3.61 10.30 -21.59
CA GLY A 10 -3.40 8.91 -21.15
C GLY A 10 -4.48 8.40 -20.17
N ILE A 11 -4.76 7.11 -20.22
CA ILE A 11 -5.81 6.45 -19.40
C ILE A 11 -5.32 5.25 -18.59
N SER A 12 -4.00 4.98 -18.60
CA SER A 12 -3.42 3.85 -17.86
C SER A 12 -3.54 4.04 -16.35
N GLN A 13 -4.13 3.07 -15.68
CA GLN A 13 -4.30 3.01 -14.23
C GLN A 13 -4.58 1.57 -13.79
N SER A 14 -4.40 1.28 -12.50
CA SER A 14 -4.77 -0.03 -11.94
C SER A 14 -6.29 -0.21 -11.92
N ALA A 15 -6.76 -1.38 -12.32
CA ALA A 15 -8.17 -1.79 -12.20
C ALA A 15 -8.32 -2.78 -11.05
N LEU A 16 -8.95 -2.37 -9.95
CA LEU A 16 -9.14 -3.25 -8.80
C LEU A 16 -10.20 -4.33 -9.10
N PRO A 17 -10.02 -5.58 -8.62
CA PRO A 17 -11.06 -6.59 -8.69
C PRO A 17 -12.32 -6.16 -7.95
N TYR A 18 -13.49 -6.59 -8.44
CA TYR A 18 -14.77 -6.34 -7.79
C TYR A 18 -14.86 -6.97 -6.39
N ARG A 19 -14.40 -8.22 -6.27
CA ARG A 19 -14.44 -8.99 -5.02
C ARG A 19 -13.41 -8.45 -4.03
N ARG A 20 -13.88 -8.12 -2.82
CA ARG A 20 -13.07 -7.54 -1.73
C ARG A 20 -12.69 -8.54 -0.63
N SER A 21 -13.15 -9.77 -0.70
CA SER A 21 -12.79 -10.80 0.28
C SER A 21 -11.37 -11.31 0.02
N VAL A 22 -10.66 -11.66 1.09
CA VAL A 22 -9.33 -12.27 0.99
C VAL A 22 -9.43 -13.63 0.25
N PRO A 23 -8.53 -13.92 -0.71
CA PRO A 23 -8.48 -15.22 -1.36
C PRO A 23 -8.13 -16.35 -0.39
N THR A 24 -8.70 -17.53 -0.58
CA THR A 24 -8.52 -18.69 0.32
C THR A 24 -7.10 -19.26 0.35
N TRP A 25 -6.31 -19.02 -0.70
CA TRP A 25 -4.91 -19.44 -0.77
C TRP A 25 -3.97 -18.52 0.03
N LEU A 26 -4.41 -17.32 0.40
CA LEU A 26 -3.61 -16.40 1.20
C LEU A 26 -3.71 -16.81 2.67
N LYS A 27 -2.66 -17.45 3.19
CA LYS A 27 -2.59 -17.93 4.58
C LYS A 27 -2.07 -16.90 5.59
N LEU A 28 -1.79 -15.68 5.15
CA LEU A 28 -1.29 -14.60 6.01
C LEU A 28 -2.43 -13.99 6.82
N SER A 29 -2.22 -13.88 8.14
CA SER A 29 -3.15 -13.18 9.03
C SER A 29 -3.00 -11.66 8.92
N ALA A 30 -3.95 -10.92 9.50
CA ALA A 30 -3.85 -9.46 9.56
C ALA A 30 -2.65 -9.00 10.41
N GLU A 31 -2.32 -9.76 11.44
CA GLU A 31 -1.21 -9.51 12.36
C GLU A 31 0.14 -9.70 11.65
N ASP A 32 0.28 -10.77 10.87
CA ASP A 32 1.51 -11.01 10.08
C ASP A 32 1.75 -9.86 9.09
N VAL A 33 0.70 -9.40 8.41
CA VAL A 33 0.81 -8.30 7.45
C VAL A 33 1.20 -7.00 8.16
N LYS A 34 0.63 -6.71 9.34
CA LYS A 34 1.02 -5.55 10.16
C LYS A 34 2.48 -5.64 10.58
N GLU A 35 2.97 -6.83 10.97
CA GLU A 35 4.36 -7.03 11.36
C GLU A 35 5.33 -6.82 10.18
N GLN A 36 4.97 -7.29 8.98
CA GLN A 36 5.76 -7.04 7.77
C GLN A 36 5.80 -5.54 7.43
N ILE A 37 4.68 -4.84 7.53
CA ILE A 37 4.62 -3.37 7.35
C ILE A 37 5.56 -2.69 8.34
N PHE A 38 5.54 -3.09 9.61
CA PHE A 38 6.41 -2.54 10.65
C PHE A 38 7.90 -2.75 10.34
N LYS A 39 8.28 -3.96 9.92
CA LYS A 39 9.66 -4.29 9.54
C LYS A 39 10.13 -3.47 8.34
N LEU A 40 9.29 -3.32 7.32
CA LEU A 40 9.62 -2.56 6.11
C LEU A 40 9.66 -1.04 6.37
N ALA A 41 8.74 -0.54 7.20
CA ALA A 41 8.72 0.86 7.62
C ALA A 41 9.98 1.23 8.41
N LYS A 42 10.45 0.35 9.32
CA LYS A 42 11.72 0.54 10.04
C LYS A 42 12.96 0.54 9.14
N LYS A 43 12.89 -0.10 7.97
CA LYS A 43 13.93 -0.01 6.94
C LYS A 43 13.90 1.32 6.17
N GLY A 44 12.95 2.21 6.46
CA GLY A 44 12.81 3.52 5.81
C GLY A 44 12.04 3.48 4.50
N LEU A 45 11.29 2.42 4.21
CA LEU A 45 10.51 2.31 2.97
C LEU A 45 9.22 3.13 3.04
N THR A 46 8.85 3.70 1.90
CA THR A 46 7.63 4.52 1.81
C THR A 46 6.37 3.66 1.75
N PRO A 47 5.19 4.19 2.13
CA PRO A 47 3.93 3.45 2.03
C PRO A 47 3.68 2.83 0.65
N SER A 48 4.01 3.54 -0.43
CA SER A 48 3.86 3.04 -1.80
C SER A 48 4.79 1.86 -2.09
N GLN A 49 6.06 1.94 -1.70
CA GLN A 49 7.03 0.85 -1.86
C GLN A 49 6.64 -0.39 -1.03
N ILE A 50 6.17 -0.18 0.21
CA ILE A 50 5.70 -1.26 1.08
C ILE A 50 4.55 -2.02 0.41
N GLY A 51 3.58 -1.30 -0.17
CA GLY A 51 2.46 -1.93 -0.88
C GLY A 51 2.91 -2.77 -2.08
N VAL A 52 3.90 -2.30 -2.83
CA VAL A 52 4.49 -3.02 -3.98
C VAL A 52 5.17 -4.32 -3.52
N ILE A 53 5.99 -4.28 -2.47
CA ILE A 53 6.70 -5.46 -1.95
C ILE A 53 5.73 -6.50 -1.39
N LEU A 54 4.68 -6.06 -0.69
CA LEU A 54 3.65 -6.95 -0.18
C LEU A 54 2.88 -7.64 -1.32
N ARG A 55 2.62 -6.92 -2.42
CA ARG A 55 1.97 -7.48 -3.60
C ARG A 55 2.87 -8.48 -4.34
N ASP A 56 4.10 -8.09 -4.63
CA ASP A 56 4.97 -8.83 -5.56
C ASP A 56 5.69 -10.01 -4.88
N SER A 57 6.10 -9.86 -3.61
CA SER A 57 6.85 -10.90 -2.90
C SER A 57 5.99 -11.74 -1.94
N HIS A 58 4.92 -11.17 -1.38
CA HIS A 58 4.09 -11.84 -0.36
C HIS A 58 2.69 -12.23 -0.86
N GLY A 59 2.33 -11.87 -2.10
CA GLY A 59 1.02 -12.18 -2.68
C GLY A 59 -0.17 -11.42 -2.06
N VAL A 60 0.09 -10.37 -1.27
CA VAL A 60 -0.95 -9.56 -0.64
C VAL A 60 -1.42 -8.49 -1.62
N ALA A 61 -2.48 -8.79 -2.38
CA ALA A 61 -2.98 -7.90 -3.43
C ALA A 61 -3.46 -6.53 -2.91
N GLN A 62 -4.16 -6.51 -1.76
CA GLN A 62 -4.67 -5.31 -1.12
C GLN A 62 -4.63 -5.43 0.40
N VAL A 63 -3.75 -4.67 1.04
CA VAL A 63 -3.60 -4.62 2.50
C VAL A 63 -4.91 -4.27 3.21
N ARG A 64 -5.74 -3.40 2.59
CA ARG A 64 -7.04 -2.99 3.14
C ARG A 64 -7.99 -4.17 3.34
N PHE A 65 -7.96 -5.18 2.46
CA PHE A 65 -8.88 -6.30 2.54
C PHE A 65 -8.46 -7.33 3.59
N VAL A 66 -7.16 -7.43 3.88
CA VAL A 66 -6.64 -8.33 4.91
C VAL A 66 -6.75 -7.69 6.30
N THR A 67 -6.35 -6.43 6.43
CA THR A 67 -6.19 -5.76 7.74
C THR A 67 -7.33 -4.81 8.11
N GLY A 68 -8.22 -4.50 7.18
CA GLY A 68 -9.30 -3.51 7.33
C GLY A 68 -8.86 -2.06 7.15
N ASN A 69 -7.56 -1.75 7.18
CA ASN A 69 -7.02 -0.39 7.12
C ASN A 69 -5.99 -0.20 6.00
N LYS A 70 -5.75 1.05 5.59
CA LYS A 70 -4.69 1.39 4.63
C LYS A 70 -3.32 1.44 5.32
N ILE A 71 -2.24 1.22 4.56
CA ILE A 71 -0.85 1.20 5.04
C ILE A 71 -0.50 2.44 5.88
N LEU A 72 -0.79 3.64 5.37
CA LEU A 72 -0.51 4.88 6.09
C LEU A 72 -1.24 4.99 7.44
N ARG A 73 -2.45 4.42 7.57
CA ARG A 73 -3.19 4.40 8.84
C ARG A 73 -2.57 3.42 9.83
N ILE A 74 -2.08 2.28 9.34
CA ILE A 74 -1.36 1.28 10.14
C ILE A 74 -0.05 1.88 10.65
N MET A 75 0.72 2.56 9.79
CA MET A 75 1.96 3.23 10.19
C MET A 75 1.73 4.33 11.22
N LYS A 76 0.67 5.14 11.08
CA LYS A 76 0.28 6.14 12.08
C LYS A 76 -0.05 5.50 13.44
N ALA A 77 -0.81 4.41 13.44
CA ALA A 77 -1.14 3.70 14.67
C ALA A 77 0.10 3.10 15.37
N MET A 78 1.15 2.80 14.61
CA MET A 78 2.42 2.28 15.12
C MET A 78 3.45 3.37 15.49
N GLY A 79 3.13 4.66 15.28
CA GLY A 79 4.08 5.75 15.51
C GLY A 79 5.23 5.81 14.50
N LEU A 80 5.07 5.22 13.32
CA LEU A 80 6.08 5.15 12.24
C LEU A 80 5.70 5.98 11.01
N ALA A 81 4.73 6.88 11.14
CA ALA A 81 4.34 7.74 10.04
C ALA A 81 5.43 8.80 9.77
N PRO A 82 5.75 9.07 8.50
CA PRO A 82 6.65 10.17 8.18
C PRO A 82 6.00 11.51 8.53
N ASP A 83 6.82 12.49 8.91
CA ASP A 83 6.37 13.84 9.24
C ASP A 83 5.79 14.56 8.01
N LEU A 84 6.42 14.34 6.85
CA LEU A 84 5.98 14.88 5.57
C LEU A 84 5.20 13.81 4.78
N PRO A 85 4.07 14.16 4.14
CA PRO A 85 3.38 13.25 3.23
C PRO A 85 4.29 12.82 2.06
N GLU A 86 4.21 11.53 1.68
CA GLU A 86 5.04 10.94 0.62
C GLU A 86 4.96 11.74 -0.68
N ASP A 87 3.74 12.05 -1.15
CA ASP A 87 3.54 12.80 -2.40
C ASP A 87 4.19 14.19 -2.36
N LEU A 88 4.25 14.85 -1.19
CA LEU A 88 4.90 16.15 -1.03
C LEU A 88 6.42 16.03 -0.99
N TYR A 89 6.93 14.97 -0.36
CA TYR A 89 8.37 14.70 -0.32
C TYR A 89 8.97 14.46 -1.72
N PHE A 90 8.19 13.93 -2.67
CA PHE A 90 8.63 13.61 -4.04
C PHE A 90 8.07 14.54 -5.13
N LEU A 91 7.47 15.68 -4.76
CA LEU A 91 6.95 16.69 -5.70
C LEU A 91 8.04 17.48 -6.42
#